data_AF-H3B6P6-F1
#
_entry.id   AF-H3B6P6-F1
#
_cell.length_a   1.000
_cell.length_b   1.000
_cell.length_c   1.000
_cell.angle_alpha   90.00
_cell.angle_beta   90.00
_cell.angle_gamma   90.00
#
_symmetry.space_group_name_H-M   'P 1'
#
loop_
_entity.id
_entity.type
_entity.pdbx_description
1 polymer ?
#
loop_
_entity_poly.entity_id
_entity_poly.type
_entity_poly.pdbx_seq_one_letter_code
_entity_poly.pdbx_strand_id
1 'polypeptide(L)'
;SLLQEEFVKWKGSLFFRFAQVLVDPDPSIASFVEFCLVHLLLKRNPVMFSQHFVECIFHFNGYEKHEKYNKFPQSEREKSLFSLKGNKNKEKRMKIYKFLLEHFTDEQRFNITTKISQNVLACFVDGLLPLDIDANHLLSDTFDILSCKAIKLSSMRSKPEEDIQVDDDEMAMASAVMQVAQKKLISQV
;
A
#
# COMPACT_ATOMS: atom_id res chain seq x y z
N SER A 1 -10.41 23.81 9.04
CA SER A 1 -10.64 22.54 9.77
C SER A 1 -9.30 22.03 10.27
N LEU A 2 -9.23 21.25 11.37
CA LEU A 2 -7.95 20.83 11.96
C LEU A 2 -7.00 20.11 10.98
N LEU A 3 -7.55 19.45 9.95
CA LEU A 3 -6.78 18.81 8.87
C LEU A 3 -6.14 19.82 7.90
N GLN A 4 -6.73 21.01 7.75
CA GLN A 4 -6.26 22.07 6.85
C GLN A 4 -5.22 23.00 7.50
N GLU A 5 -5.14 23.02 8.83
CA GLU A 5 -4.35 24.00 9.60
C GLU A 5 -3.08 23.38 10.25
N GLU A 6 -2.60 22.24 9.74
CA GLU A 6 -1.35 21.56 10.18
C GLU A 6 -1.31 21.06 11.64
N PHE A 7 -2.41 21.14 12.38
CA PHE A 7 -2.44 20.68 13.76
C PHE A 7 -2.39 19.15 13.91
N VAL A 8 -2.66 18.39 12.84
CA VAL A 8 -2.62 16.93 12.86
C VAL A 8 -1.24 16.41 12.47
N LYS A 9 -0.44 16.04 13.48
CA LYS A 9 0.77 15.23 13.27
C LYS A 9 0.34 13.78 13.03
N TRP A 10 0.63 13.21 11.85
CA TRP A 10 0.37 11.81 11.49
C TRP A 10 1.20 10.81 12.32
N LYS A 11 0.99 10.82 13.63
CA LYS A 11 1.73 10.02 14.60
C LYS A 11 0.92 8.81 15.03
N GLY A 12 1.64 7.72 15.32
CA GLY A 12 1.04 6.49 15.82
C GLY A 12 0.01 5.92 14.84
N SER A 13 -1.15 5.54 15.36
CA SER A 13 -2.15 4.80 14.59
C SER A 13 -3.10 5.65 13.74
N LEU A 14 -2.97 6.98 13.75
CA LEU A 14 -4.00 7.88 13.20
C LEU A 14 -4.21 7.68 11.70
N PHE A 15 -3.13 7.54 10.93
CA PHE A 15 -3.23 7.29 9.49
C PHE A 15 -4.03 6.01 9.19
N PHE A 16 -3.77 4.92 9.91
CA PHE A 16 -4.45 3.65 9.67
C PHE A 16 -5.93 3.71 10.03
N ARG A 17 -6.29 4.46 11.08
CA ARG A 17 -7.69 4.72 11.41
C ARG A 17 -8.42 5.45 10.28
N PHE A 18 -7.80 6.47 9.70
CA PHE A 18 -8.35 7.17 8.54
C PHE A 18 -8.46 6.25 7.31
N ALA A 19 -7.42 5.48 7.02
CA ALA A 19 -7.44 4.53 5.90
C ALA A 19 -8.50 3.43 6.08
N GLN A 20 -8.78 2.99 7.32
CA GLN A 20 -9.87 2.03 7.59
C GLN A 20 -11.25 2.62 7.28
N VAL A 21 -11.45 3.93 7.37
CA VAL A 21 -12.75 4.56 7.05
C VAL A 21 -13.09 4.46 5.55
N LEU A 22 -12.13 4.16 4.67
CA LEU A 22 -12.39 3.87 3.25
C LEU A 22 -13.32 2.66 3.03
N VAL A 23 -13.47 1.82 4.05
CA VAL A 23 -14.34 0.64 4.06
C VAL A 23 -15.48 0.78 5.08
N ASP A 24 -15.83 2.01 5.45
CA ASP A 24 -16.99 2.29 6.28
C ASP A 24 -18.29 1.77 5.61
N PRO A 25 -19.22 1.17 6.39
CA PRO A 25 -20.52 0.75 5.86
C PRO A 25 -21.36 1.91 5.29
N ASP A 26 -21.21 3.13 5.80
CA ASP A 26 -21.88 4.32 5.28
C ASP A 26 -21.07 4.90 4.10
N PRO A 27 -21.62 4.87 2.86
CA PRO A 27 -20.93 5.40 1.70
C PRO A 27 -20.58 6.89 1.81
N SER A 28 -21.39 7.68 2.53
CA SER A 28 -21.16 9.11 2.71
C SER A 28 -19.89 9.36 3.53
N ILE A 29 -19.68 8.54 4.57
CA ILE A 29 -18.50 8.59 5.42
C ILE A 29 -17.26 8.14 4.61
N ALA A 30 -17.39 7.04 3.87
CA ALA A 30 -16.31 6.53 3.03
C ALA A 30 -15.88 7.54 1.95
N SER A 31 -16.83 8.16 1.25
CA SER A 31 -16.56 9.20 0.24
C SER A 31 -15.95 10.46 0.87
N PHE A 32 -16.39 10.84 2.07
CA PHE A 32 -15.81 11.99 2.75
C PHE A 32 -14.34 11.75 3.14
N VAL A 33 -14.00 10.57 3.66
CA VAL A 33 -12.60 10.27 4.01
C VAL A 33 -11.73 10.14 2.77
N GLU A 34 -12.25 9.58 1.68
CA GLU A 34 -11.56 9.54 0.39
C GLU A 34 -11.20 10.95 -0.07
N PHE A 35 -12.17 11.86 -0.05
CA PHE A 35 -11.93 13.27 -0.37
C PHE A 35 -10.84 13.88 0.53
N CYS A 36 -10.91 13.63 1.85
CA CYS A 36 -9.91 14.13 2.77
C CYS A 36 -8.52 13.58 2.46
N LEU A 37 -8.40 12.26 2.29
CA LEU A 37 -7.14 11.57 2.06
C LEU A 37 -6.48 12.04 0.76
N VAL A 38 -7.24 12.17 -0.33
CA VAL A 38 -6.68 12.48 -1.66
C VAL A 38 -6.53 13.98 -1.86
N HIS A 39 -7.60 14.75 -1.64
CA HIS A 39 -7.64 16.15 -2.04
C HIS A 39 -7.12 17.12 -0.98
N LEU A 40 -7.00 16.68 0.27
CA LEU A 40 -6.40 17.48 1.34
C LEU A 40 -5.04 16.94 1.77
N LEU A 41 -4.96 15.66 2.12
CA LEU A 41 -3.81 15.10 2.83
C LEU A 41 -2.66 14.69 1.91
N LEU A 42 -2.98 13.94 0.86
CA LEU A 42 -1.99 13.51 -0.11
C LEU A 42 -1.40 14.70 -0.89
N LYS A 43 -2.20 15.73 -1.20
CA LYS A 43 -1.68 16.96 -1.81
C LYS A 43 -0.63 17.66 -0.94
N ARG A 44 -0.76 17.59 0.39
CA ARG A 44 0.19 18.20 1.32
C ARG A 44 1.40 17.32 1.61
N ASN A 45 1.22 16.00 1.62
CA ASN A 45 2.29 15.03 1.77
C ASN A 45 2.18 13.95 0.68
N PRO A 46 2.79 14.18 -0.51
CA PRO A 46 2.68 13.27 -1.65
C PRO A 46 3.26 11.88 -1.42
N VAL A 47 4.08 11.70 -0.38
CA VAL A 47 4.66 10.39 -0.02
C VAL A 47 3.88 9.67 1.07
N MET A 48 2.83 10.26 1.64
CA MET A 48 2.09 9.72 2.78
C MET A 48 1.68 8.25 2.58
N PHE A 49 1.03 7.93 1.45
CA PHE A 49 0.55 6.57 1.22
C PHE A 49 1.71 5.58 1.05
N SER A 50 2.70 5.92 0.22
CA SER A 50 3.85 5.04 -0.05
C SER A 50 4.78 4.87 1.16
N GLN A 51 4.86 5.88 2.02
CA GLN A 51 5.59 5.83 3.28
C GLN A 51 4.95 4.83 4.27
N HIS A 52 3.62 4.80 4.36
CA HIS A 52 2.90 3.97 5.33
C HIS A 52 2.44 2.61 4.78
N PHE A 53 2.63 2.34 3.49
CA PHE A 53 2.02 1.18 2.84
C PHE A 53 2.45 -0.18 3.42
N VAL A 54 3.73 -0.38 3.72
CA VAL A 54 4.20 -1.63 4.35
C VAL A 54 3.60 -1.81 5.74
N GLU A 55 3.56 -0.73 6.54
CA GLU A 55 2.94 -0.72 7.87
C GLU A 55 1.44 -1.04 7.80
N CYS A 56 0.72 -0.61 6.75
CA CYS A 56 -0.68 -1.01 6.53
C CYS A 56 -0.84 -2.53 6.41
N ILE A 57 0.07 -3.21 5.70
CA ILE A 57 -0.02 -4.66 5.48
C ILE A 57 0.03 -5.39 6.84
N PHE A 58 0.97 -5.01 7.70
CA PHE A 58 1.09 -5.57 9.05
C PHE A 58 -0.08 -5.17 9.96
N HIS A 59 -0.43 -3.89 9.97
CA HIS A 59 -1.45 -3.37 10.87
C HIS A 59 -2.84 -3.93 10.58
N PHE A 60 -3.28 -3.92 9.33
CA PHE A 60 -4.63 -4.41 9.00
C PHE A 60 -4.76 -5.92 9.13
N ASN A 61 -3.66 -6.68 8.96
CA ASN A 61 -3.64 -8.10 9.32
C ASN A 61 -3.54 -8.35 10.82
N GLY A 62 -3.33 -7.31 11.64
CA GLY A 62 -3.12 -7.44 13.09
C GLY A 62 -1.90 -8.31 13.41
N TYR A 63 -0.85 -8.22 12.60
CA TYR A 63 0.36 -9.02 12.76
C TYR A 63 1.34 -8.28 13.68
N GLU A 64 1.63 -8.82 14.86
CA GLU A 64 2.41 -8.14 15.90
C GLU A 64 3.80 -8.76 16.12
N LYS A 65 4.17 -9.81 15.38
CA LYS A 65 5.43 -10.56 15.60
C LYS A 65 6.64 -9.92 14.92
N HIS A 66 6.43 -9.05 13.93
CA HIS A 66 7.52 -8.30 13.28
C HIS A 66 8.18 -7.35 14.29
N GLU A 67 9.49 -7.14 14.24
CA GLU A 67 10.22 -6.27 15.20
C GLU A 67 9.85 -4.78 15.09
N LYS A 68 9.73 -4.27 13.86
CA LYS A 68 9.48 -2.86 13.54
C LYS A 68 8.01 -2.48 13.31
N TYR A 69 7.27 -3.27 12.52
CA TYR A 69 5.91 -2.92 12.09
C TYR A 69 4.85 -3.35 13.11
N ASN A 70 3.74 -2.62 13.12
CA ASN A 70 2.58 -2.74 14.00
C ASN A 70 2.94 -2.68 15.50
N LYS A 71 3.80 -1.71 15.86
CA LYS A 71 4.33 -1.50 17.23
C LYS A 71 3.85 -0.25 17.92
N PHE A 72 2.86 0.43 17.37
CA PHE A 72 2.28 1.59 18.05
C PHE A 72 1.42 1.15 19.24
N PRO A 73 1.43 1.90 20.35
CA PRO A 73 0.56 1.62 21.49
C PRO A 73 -0.92 1.65 21.06
N GLN A 74 -1.65 0.58 21.37
CA GLN A 74 -3.10 0.50 21.21
C GLN A 74 -3.69 -0.20 22.42
N SER A 75 -4.77 0.35 22.97
CA SER A 75 -5.58 -0.36 23.95
C SER A 75 -6.30 -1.55 23.31
N GLU A 76 -6.63 -2.57 24.10
CA GLU A 76 -7.42 -3.72 23.62
C GLU A 76 -8.76 -3.29 23.00
N ARG A 77 -9.38 -2.24 23.55
CA ARG A 77 -10.59 -1.65 22.98
C ARG A 77 -10.37 -1.07 21.58
N GLU A 78 -9.24 -0.40 21.36
CA GLU A 78 -8.92 0.14 20.03
C GLU A 78 -8.61 -0.99 19.05
N LYS A 79 -7.88 -2.02 19.49
CA LYS A 79 -7.63 -3.21 18.66
C LYS A 79 -8.94 -3.91 18.29
N SER A 80 -9.92 -3.99 19.20
CA SER A 80 -11.22 -4.61 18.89
C SER A 80 -12.07 -3.77 17.94
N LEU A 81 -12.08 -2.44 18.09
CA LEU A 81 -12.91 -1.54 17.28
C LEU A 81 -12.33 -1.31 15.88
N PHE A 82 -11.01 -1.24 15.76
CA PHE A 82 -10.30 -0.90 14.53
C PHE A 82 -9.55 -2.11 13.94
N SER A 83 -10.10 -3.32 14.11
CA SER A 83 -9.51 -4.53 13.53
C SER A 83 -10.03 -4.79 12.12
N LEU A 84 -9.10 -5.04 11.20
CA LEU A 84 -9.39 -5.69 9.92
C LEU A 84 -8.78 -7.10 9.85
N LYS A 85 -8.43 -7.71 10.99
CA LYS A 85 -7.78 -9.03 11.05
C LYS A 85 -8.69 -10.14 10.50
N GLY A 86 -8.06 -11.15 9.90
CA GLY A 86 -8.68 -12.42 9.50
C GLY A 86 -9.39 -12.40 8.14
N ASN A 87 -9.74 -13.59 7.64
CA ASN A 87 -10.24 -13.76 6.26
C ASN A 87 -11.54 -13.01 5.95
N LYS A 88 -12.45 -12.85 6.93
CA LYS A 88 -13.72 -12.12 6.73
C LYS A 88 -13.53 -10.65 6.31
N ASN A 89 -12.38 -10.07 6.65
CA ASN A 89 -12.04 -8.69 6.34
C ASN A 89 -11.08 -8.56 5.15
N LYS A 90 -10.71 -9.67 4.49
CA LYS A 90 -9.73 -9.67 3.40
C LYS A 90 -10.12 -8.71 2.27
N GLU A 91 -11.37 -8.74 1.83
CA GLU A 91 -11.86 -7.84 0.77
C GLU A 91 -11.75 -6.37 1.16
N LYS A 92 -12.06 -6.03 2.43
CA LYS A 92 -11.91 -4.68 2.97
C LYS A 92 -10.44 -4.24 2.94
N ARG A 93 -9.51 -5.09 3.41
CA ARG A 93 -8.08 -4.80 3.36
C ARG A 93 -7.60 -4.58 1.92
N MET A 94 -8.00 -5.45 0.99
CA MET A 94 -7.67 -5.31 -0.43
C MET A 94 -8.24 -4.05 -1.06
N LYS A 95 -9.46 -3.60 -0.68
CA LYS A 95 -10.01 -2.31 -1.11
C LYS A 95 -9.12 -1.15 -0.67
N ILE A 96 -8.66 -1.16 0.58
CA ILE A 96 -7.73 -0.14 1.10
C ILE A 96 -6.40 -0.17 0.34
N TYR A 97 -5.77 -1.34 0.18
CA TYR A 97 -4.48 -1.43 -0.50
C TYR A 97 -4.56 -0.97 -1.96
N LYS A 98 -5.62 -1.36 -2.68
CA LYS A 98 -5.84 -0.92 -4.07
C LYS A 98 -6.02 0.59 -4.16
N PHE A 99 -6.87 1.16 -3.30
CA PHE A 99 -7.07 2.61 -3.23
C PHE A 99 -5.75 3.36 -3.01
N LEU A 100 -4.96 2.95 -2.02
CA LEU A 100 -3.67 3.58 -1.74
C LEU A 100 -2.73 3.46 -2.95
N LEU A 101 -2.66 2.28 -3.56
CA LEU A 101 -1.85 2.05 -4.75
C LEU A 101 -2.33 2.91 -5.92
N GLU A 102 -3.61 3.08 -6.18
CA GLU A 102 -4.12 3.86 -7.32
C GLU A 102 -3.57 5.29 -7.35
N HIS A 103 -3.24 5.86 -6.20
CA HIS A 103 -2.65 7.19 -6.07
C HIS A 103 -1.10 7.23 -6.08
N PHE A 104 -0.41 6.11 -6.29
CA PHE A 104 1.06 6.11 -6.40
C PHE A 104 1.53 6.60 -7.76
N THR A 105 2.66 7.32 -7.76
CA THR A 105 3.47 7.55 -8.95
C THR A 105 4.18 6.26 -9.40
N ASP A 106 4.62 6.19 -10.65
CA ASP A 106 5.38 5.03 -11.15
C ASP A 106 6.68 4.79 -10.34
N GLU A 107 7.36 5.85 -9.91
CA GLU A 107 8.51 5.74 -9.01
C GLU A 107 8.12 5.11 -7.66
N GLN A 108 7.00 5.53 -7.07
CA GLN A 108 6.51 4.96 -5.82
C GLN A 108 6.10 3.48 -5.99
N ARG A 109 5.53 3.10 -7.13
CA ARG A 109 5.19 1.71 -7.47
C ARG A 109 6.42 0.81 -7.58
N PHE A 110 7.45 1.31 -8.25
CA PHE A 110 8.72 0.62 -8.36
C PHE A 110 9.33 0.41 -6.97
N ASN A 111 9.42 1.47 -6.18
CA ASN A 111 10.02 1.43 -4.85
C ASN A 111 9.23 0.57 -3.86
N ILE A 112 7.89 0.58 -3.92
CA ILE A 112 7.09 -0.19 -2.96
C ILE A 112 7.22 -1.69 -3.18
N THR A 113 7.36 -2.14 -4.43
CA THR A 113 7.57 -3.56 -4.75
C THR A 113 8.85 -4.07 -4.07
N THR A 114 9.95 -3.33 -4.20
CA THR A 114 11.22 -3.63 -3.51
C THR A 114 11.06 -3.60 -2.00
N LYS A 115 10.37 -2.60 -1.45
CA LYS A 115 10.14 -2.50 0.00
C LYS A 115 9.31 -3.67 0.53
N ILE A 116 8.27 -4.12 -0.17
CA ILE A 116 7.47 -5.28 0.23
C ILE A 116 8.35 -6.54 0.26
N SER A 117 9.16 -6.77 -0.78
CA SER A 117 10.06 -7.92 -0.83
C SER A 117 11.05 -7.93 0.34
N GLN A 118 11.67 -6.79 0.64
CA GLN A 118 12.69 -6.68 1.68
C GLN A 118 12.12 -6.66 3.11
N ASN A 119 10.98 -6.01 3.33
CA ASN A 119 10.44 -5.77 4.67
C ASN A 119 9.32 -6.72 5.08
N VAL A 120 8.80 -7.51 4.13
CA VAL A 120 7.78 -8.52 4.41
C VAL A 120 8.30 -9.90 4.05
N LEU A 121 8.61 -10.14 2.77
CA LEU A 121 8.93 -11.50 2.30
C LEU A 121 10.27 -12.02 2.84
N ALA A 122 11.31 -11.18 2.84
CA ALA A 122 12.64 -11.58 3.33
C ALA A 122 12.61 -12.09 4.78
N CYS A 123 11.80 -11.48 5.65
CA CYS A 123 11.66 -11.91 7.04
C CYS A 123 11.18 -13.36 7.18
N PHE A 124 10.41 -13.88 6.22
CA PHE A 124 9.97 -15.28 6.22
C PHE A 124 10.97 -16.18 5.51
N VAL A 125 11.58 -15.72 4.41
CA VAL A 125 12.61 -16.47 3.68
C VAL A 125 13.83 -16.74 4.57
N ASP A 126 14.25 -15.74 5.33
CA ASP A 126 15.40 -15.81 6.24
C ASP A 126 15.07 -16.50 7.58
N GLY A 127 13.82 -16.93 7.78
CA GLY A 127 13.37 -17.61 9.00
C GLY A 127 13.27 -16.71 10.24
N LEU A 128 13.28 -15.39 10.08
CA LEU A 128 13.15 -14.42 11.18
C LEU A 128 11.72 -14.41 11.76
N LEU A 129 10.71 -14.69 10.93
CA LEU A 129 9.31 -14.77 11.32
C LEU A 129 8.74 -16.16 11.07
N PRO A 130 7.91 -16.69 12.00
CA PRO A 130 7.31 -18.00 11.86
C PRO A 130 6.20 -18.02 10.80
N LEU A 131 6.10 -19.13 10.06
CA LEU A 131 4.99 -19.42 9.13
C LEU A 131 3.78 -20.02 9.88
N ASP A 132 3.12 -19.19 10.68
CA ASP A 132 1.90 -19.56 11.42
C ASP A 132 0.61 -19.02 10.77
N ILE A 133 -0.53 -19.24 11.43
CA ILE A 133 -1.85 -18.82 10.93
C ILE A 133 -1.91 -17.30 10.72
N ASP A 134 -1.30 -16.50 11.59
CA ASP A 134 -1.28 -15.04 11.43
C ASP A 134 -0.43 -14.64 10.21
N ALA A 135 0.70 -15.32 10.01
CA ALA A 135 1.56 -15.11 8.84
C ALA A 135 0.87 -15.51 7.53
N ASN A 136 0.03 -16.55 7.54
CA ASN A 136 -0.69 -16.98 6.34
C ASN A 136 -1.61 -15.87 5.79
N HIS A 137 -2.32 -15.16 6.66
CA HIS A 137 -3.18 -14.04 6.23
C HIS A 137 -2.35 -12.88 5.69
N LEU A 138 -1.25 -12.53 6.38
CA LEU A 138 -0.32 -11.48 5.97
C LEU A 138 0.31 -11.77 4.61
N LEU A 139 0.82 -12.99 4.42
CA LEU A 139 1.46 -13.42 3.17
C LEU A 139 0.45 -13.53 2.03
N SER A 140 -0.77 -14.02 2.31
CA SER A 140 -1.83 -14.06 1.29
C SER A 140 -2.15 -12.66 0.77
N ASP A 141 -2.35 -11.68 1.65
CA ASP A 141 -2.54 -10.28 1.24
C ASP A 141 -1.32 -9.74 0.48
N THR A 142 -0.11 -10.07 0.95
CA THR A 142 1.14 -9.61 0.33
C THR A 142 1.25 -10.09 -1.11
N PHE A 143 0.96 -11.37 -1.38
CA PHE A 143 0.94 -11.90 -2.74
C PHE A 143 -0.16 -11.29 -3.58
N ASP A 144 -1.37 -11.11 -3.03
CA ASP A 144 -2.47 -10.47 -3.77
C ASP A 144 -2.14 -9.01 -4.15
N ILE A 145 -1.46 -8.28 -3.27
CA ILE A 145 -0.95 -6.93 -3.53
C ILE A 145 0.08 -6.96 -4.67
N LEU A 146 1.09 -7.83 -4.59
CA LEU A 146 2.14 -7.94 -5.61
C LEU A 146 1.62 -8.40 -6.97
N SER A 147 0.50 -9.13 -7.00
CA SER A 147 -0.14 -9.60 -8.23
C SER A 147 -1.19 -8.63 -8.80
N CYS A 148 -1.63 -7.61 -8.06
CA CYS A 148 -2.72 -6.75 -8.52
C CYS A 148 -2.27 -5.77 -9.62
N LYS A 149 -3.17 -5.43 -10.55
CA LYS A 149 -2.88 -4.46 -11.63
C LYS A 149 -2.46 -3.09 -11.07
N ALA A 150 -2.98 -2.72 -9.90
CA ALA A 150 -2.67 -1.45 -9.26
C ALA A 150 -1.17 -1.36 -8.88
N ILE A 151 -0.44 -2.43 -8.55
CA ILE A 151 0.98 -2.26 -8.22
C ILE A 151 1.88 -2.07 -9.45
N LYS A 152 1.44 -2.51 -10.63
CA LYS A 152 2.20 -2.40 -11.88
C LYS A 152 2.38 -0.95 -12.32
N LEU A 153 3.55 -0.65 -12.91
CA LEU A 153 3.84 0.63 -13.55
C LEU A 153 2.75 0.99 -14.55
N SER A 154 2.46 2.28 -14.69
CA SER A 154 1.38 2.76 -15.55
C SER A 154 1.60 2.36 -17.01
N SER A 155 2.86 2.34 -17.47
CA SER A 155 3.26 1.84 -18.80
C SER A 155 3.03 0.34 -19.01
N MET A 156 2.94 -0.46 -17.94
CA MET A 156 2.74 -1.92 -17.99
C MET A 156 1.28 -2.32 -17.77
N ARG A 157 0.42 -1.35 -17.44
CA ARG A 157 -1.03 -1.56 -17.42
C ARG A 157 -1.51 -1.39 -18.85
N SER A 158 -1.42 -2.47 -19.64
CA SER A 158 -1.99 -2.48 -20.99
C SER A 158 -3.42 -1.93 -20.96
N LYS A 159 -3.72 -1.04 -21.92
CA LYS A 159 -5.07 -0.53 -22.18
C LYS A 159 -6.06 -1.70 -22.25
N PRO A 160 -7.32 -1.52 -21.84
CA PRO A 160 -8.35 -2.51 -22.11
C PRO A 160 -8.43 -2.73 -23.63
N GLU A 161 -8.79 -3.96 -24.01
CA GLU A 161 -9.04 -4.40 -25.38
C GLU A 161 -10.05 -3.48 -26.09
N GLU A 162 -9.56 -2.38 -26.63
CA GLU A 162 -10.16 -1.65 -27.74
C GLU A 162 -9.01 -1.43 -28.72
N ASP A 163 -9.21 -1.84 -29.98
CA ASP A 163 -8.27 -1.74 -31.10
C ASP A 163 -7.61 -0.35 -31.20
N ILE A 164 -6.52 -0.16 -30.48
CA ILE A 164 -5.64 0.99 -30.66
C ILE A 164 -4.28 0.42 -31.03
N GLN A 165 -3.95 0.56 -32.31
CA GLN A 165 -2.60 0.39 -32.84
C GLN A 165 -1.63 1.10 -31.90
N VAL A 166 -0.83 0.32 -31.18
CA VAL A 166 0.23 0.85 -30.32
C VAL A 166 1.30 1.37 -31.25
N ASP A 167 1.55 2.67 -31.21
CA ASP A 167 2.60 3.31 -32.01
C ASP A 167 3.96 2.78 -31.53
N ASP A 168 4.81 2.34 -32.47
CA ASP A 168 6.09 1.68 -32.18
C ASP A 168 7.02 2.55 -31.29
N ASP A 169 6.82 3.87 -31.33
CA ASP A 169 7.55 4.86 -30.54
C ASP A 169 7.24 4.78 -29.02
N GLU A 170 6.02 4.46 -28.61
CA GLU A 170 5.68 4.28 -27.19
C GLU A 170 6.33 3.03 -26.60
N MET A 171 6.43 1.97 -27.41
CA MET A 171 7.05 0.70 -27.01
C MET A 171 8.58 0.83 -26.91
N ALA A 172 9.20 1.63 -27.79
CA ALA A 172 10.61 1.98 -27.73
C ALA A 172 10.95 2.81 -26.48
N MET A 173 10.10 3.79 -26.14
CA MET A 173 10.26 4.61 -24.93
C MET A 173 10.16 3.79 -23.64
N ALA A 174 9.21 2.87 -23.54
CA ALA A 174 9.08 2.00 -22.37
C ALA A 174 10.31 1.08 -22.18
N SER A 175 10.85 0.55 -23.28
CA SER A 175 12.07 -0.27 -23.27
C SER A 175 13.30 0.55 -22.86
N ALA A 176 13.43 1.78 -23.35
CA ALA A 176 14.52 2.69 -22.98
C ALA A 176 14.50 3.05 -21.49
N VAL A 177 13.32 3.31 -20.92
CA VAL A 177 13.16 3.58 -19.48
C VAL A 177 13.57 2.38 -18.64
N MET A 178 13.21 1.15 -19.05
CA MET A 178 13.65 -0.07 -18.35
C MET A 178 15.17 -0.26 -18.38
N GLN A 179 15.82 -0.01 -19.52
CA GLN A 179 17.28 -0.13 -19.61
C GLN A 179 18.00 0.92 -18.76
N VAL A 180 17.49 2.15 -18.69
CA VAL A 180 18.05 3.20 -17.82
C VAL A 180 17.87 2.83 -16.35
N ALA A 181 16.71 2.31 -15.96
CA ALA A 181 16.48 1.84 -14.59
C ALA A 181 17.39 0.66 -14.20
N GLN A 182 17.61 -0.31 -15.10
CA GLN A 182 18.54 -1.42 -14.89
C GLN A 182 20.00 -0.96 -14.75
N LYS A 183 20.45 -0.03 -15.59
CA LYS A 183 21.82 0.52 -15.50
C LYS A 183 22.05 1.27 -14.18
N LYS A 184 21.05 2.00 -13.69
CA LYS A 184 21.13 2.74 -12.42
C LYS A 184 21.17 1.81 -11.19
N LEU A 185 20.53 0.63 -11.28
CA LEU A 185 20.63 -0.42 -10.28
C LEU A 185 22.03 -1.02 -10.19
N ILE A 186 22.69 -1.23 -11.34
CA ILE A 186 24.03 -1.85 -11.41
C ILE A 186 25.11 -0.87 -10.95
N SER A 187 24.92 0.44 -11.11
CA SER A 187 25.92 1.45 -10.69
C SER A 187 25.85 1.84 -9.20
N GLN A 188 24.93 1.27 -8.42
CA GLN A 188 24.78 1.53 -6.98
C GLN A 188 25.20 0.33 -6.10
N VAL A 189 25.85 -0.68 -6.71
CA VAL A 189 26.47 -1.81 -6.02
C VAL A 189 27.98 -1.67 -6.08
#